data_AF-A0A078S0U3-F1
#
_entry.id   AF-A0A078S0U3-F1
#
_cell.length_a   1.000
_cell.length_b   1.000
_cell.length_c   1.000
_cell.angle_alpha   90.00
_cell.angle_beta   90.00
_cell.angle_gamma   90.00
#
_symmetry.space_group_name_H-M   'P 1'
#
loop_
_entity.id
_entity.type
_entity.pdbx_description
1 polymer ?
#
loop_
_entity_poly.entity_id
_entity_poly.type
_entity_poly.pdbx_seq_one_letter_code
_entity_poly.pdbx_strand_id
1 'polypeptide(L)' 'MPIPARRKYHVPEPTVKFPPREKGGPVHISTLLDPILEISSHPDRNRLLAEFFNR' A
#
# COMPACT_ATOMS: atom_id res chain seq x y z
N MET A 1 -6.95 31.04 -32.97
CA MET A 1 -7.18 29.68 -33.51
C MET A 1 -7.90 28.87 -32.44
N PRO A 2 -9.01 28.16 -32.73
CA PRO A 2 -9.66 27.35 -31.71
C PRO A 2 -8.90 26.03 -31.52
N ILE A 3 -8.65 25.65 -30.27
CA ILE A 3 -7.98 24.39 -29.91
C ILE A 3 -9.00 23.25 -30.10
N PRO A 4 -8.69 22.20 -30.88
CA PRO A 4 -9.58 21.06 -31.04
C PRO A 4 -9.87 20.39 -29.70
N ALA A 5 -11.14 20.13 -29.41
CA ALA A 5 -11.54 19.44 -28.19
C ALA A 5 -10.95 18.03 -28.14
N ARG A 6 -10.21 17.71 -27.07
CA ARG A 6 -9.60 16.40 -26.85
C ARG A 6 -10.71 15.37 -26.62
N ARG A 7 -10.72 14.27 -27.38
CA ARG A 7 -11.62 13.14 -27.15
C ARG A 7 -11.33 12.53 -25.78
N LYS A 8 -12.31 12.54 -24.88
CA LYS A 8 -12.23 11.85 -23.58
C LYS A 8 -12.48 10.37 -23.81
N TYR A 9 -11.44 9.55 -23.71
CA TYR A 9 -11.59 8.09 -23.72
C TYR A 9 -12.09 7.66 -22.34
N HIS A 10 -13.12 6.82 -22.30
CA HIS A 10 -13.60 6.22 -21.06
C HIS A 10 -12.56 5.19 -20.60
N VAL A 11 -11.76 5.54 -19.59
CA VAL A 11 -10.88 4.58 -18.92
C VAL A 11 -11.79 3.74 -18.02
N PRO A 12 -11.93 2.43 -18.26
CA PRO A 12 -12.70 1.58 -17.36
C PRO A 12 -12.10 1.67 -15.96
N GLU A 13 -12.94 1.88 -14.94
CA GLU A 13 -12.48 1.89 -13.56
C GLU A 13 -11.79 0.54 -13.27
N PRO A 14 -10.55 0.55 -12.75
CA PRO A 14 -9.91 -0.68 -12.35
C PRO A 14 -10.70 -1.27 -11.18
N THR A 15 -11.32 -2.43 -11.40
CA THR A 15 -12.03 -3.18 -10.36
C THR A 15 -11.01 -3.81 -9.41
N VAL A 16 -10.41 -3.01 -8.54
CA VAL A 16 -9.55 -3.50 -7.46
C VAL A 16 -10.43 -4.05 -6.36
N LYS A 17 -10.58 -5.37 -6.30
CA LYS A 17 -11.24 -6.05 -5.17
C LYS A 17 -10.24 -6.18 -4.04
N PHE A 18 -10.35 -5.31 -3.04
CA PHE A 18 -9.65 -5.50 -1.77
C PHE A 18 -10.27 -6.68 -1.02
N PRO A 19 -9.48 -7.44 -0.25
CA PRO A 19 -10.04 -8.44 0.66
C PRO A 19 -11.07 -7.78 1.60
N PRO A 20 -12.03 -8.55 2.14
CA PRO A 20 -12.94 -8.05 3.16
C PRO A 20 -12.13 -7.40 4.27
N ARG A 21 -12.51 -6.18 4.69
CA ARG A 21 -11.90 -5.54 5.86
C ARG A 21 -12.03 -6.52 7.03
N GLU A 22 -10.91 -6.97 7.57
CA GLU A 22 -10.92 -7.75 8.80
C GLU A 22 -11.60 -6.95 9.93
N LYS A 23 -12.02 -7.61 11.01
CA LYS A 23 -12.78 -6.97 12.12
C LYS A 23 -12.06 -5.77 12.78
N GLY A 24 -10.80 -5.49 12.45
CA GLY A 24 -10.12 -4.25 12.81
C GLY A 24 -10.30 -3.21 11.71
N GLY A 25 -11.00 -2.12 11.99
CA GLY A 25 -11.20 -1.01 11.07
C GLY A 25 -9.89 -0.34 10.60
N PRO A 26 -9.95 0.91 10.09
CA PRO A 26 -8.74 1.62 9.69
C PRO A 26 -7.69 1.63 10.80
N VAL A 27 -6.50 1.10 10.49
CA VAL A 27 -5.34 1.15 11.38
C VAL A 27 -4.50 2.38 11.00
N HIS A 28 -3.97 3.08 12.00
CA HIS A 28 -3.08 4.21 11.74
C HIS A 28 -1.80 3.72 11.06
N ILE A 29 -1.34 4.42 10.03
CA ILE A 29 -0.19 3.97 9.22
C ILE A 29 1.09 3.77 10.06
N SER A 30 1.26 4.54 11.14
CA SER A 30 2.39 4.38 12.06
C SER A 30 2.44 2.99 12.69
N THR A 31 1.30 2.37 13.01
CA THR A 31 1.25 1.02 13.58
C THR A 31 1.88 -0.03 12.65
N LEU A 32 1.87 0.21 11.34
CA LEU A 32 2.56 -0.61 10.35
C LEU A 32 4.02 -0.20 10.16
N LEU A 33 4.31 1.11 10.17
CA LEU A 33 5.63 1.65 9.82
C LEU A 33 6.62 1.64 10.98
N ASP A 34 6.17 1.86 12.21
CA ASP A 34 7.06 1.96 13.39
C ASP A 34 7.92 0.68 13.57
N PRO A 35 7.36 -0.55 13.49
CA PRO A 35 8.17 -1.76 13.58
C PRO A 35 9.13 -1.92 12.39
N ILE A 36 8.73 -1.50 11.18
CA ILE A 36 9.57 -1.57 9.99
C ILE A 36 10.78 -0.65 10.14
N LEU A 37 10.58 0.56 10.68
CA LEU A 37 11.66 1.52 10.92
C LEU A 37 12.65 1.00 11.97
N GLU A 38 12.14 0.39 13.04
CA GLU A 38 12.98 -0.26 14.06
C GLU A 38 13.82 -1.38 13.45
N ILE A 39 13.21 -2.29 12.68
CA ILE A 39 13.91 -3.39 12.00
C ILE A 39 14.94 -2.87 11.00
N SER A 40 14.66 -1.76 10.32
CA SER A 40 15.55 -1.18 9.31
C SER A 40 16.91 -0.74 9.89
N SER A 41 16.95 -0.40 11.17
CA SER A 41 18.16 -0.01 11.89
C SER A 41 19.02 -1.20 12.38
N HIS A 42 18.49 -2.43 12.30
CA HIS A 42 19.14 -3.63 12.80
C HIS A 42 20.17 -4.21 11.80
N PRO A 43 21.33 -4.73 12.26
CA PRO A 43 22.30 -5.38 11.36
C PRO A 43 21.69 -6.57 10.59
N ASP A 44 20.85 -7.37 11.26
CA ASP A 44 20.16 -8.52 10.66
C ASP A 44 18.79 -8.18 10.03
N ARG A 45 18.58 -6.93 9.58
CA ARG A 45 17.27 -6.44 9.07
C ARG A 45 16.59 -7.39 8.08
N ASN A 46 17.34 -8.04 7.19
CA ASN A 46 16.76 -8.87 6.14
C ASN A 46 16.07 -10.12 6.70
N ARG A 47 16.68 -10.74 7.72
CA ARG A 47 16.09 -11.89 8.41
C ARG A 47 14.83 -11.47 9.17
N LEU A 48 14.91 -10.35 9.89
CA LEU A 48 13.80 -9.83 10.68
C LEU A 48 12.61 -9.39 9.82
N LEU A 49 12.84 -8.74 8.68
CA LEU A 49 11.78 -8.42 7.72
C LEU A 49 11.12 -9.69 7.17
N ALA A 50 11.91 -10.73 6.84
CA ALA A 50 11.37 -11.99 6.37
C ALA A 50 10.48 -12.67 7.43
N GLU A 51 10.90 -12.68 8.70
CA GLU A 51 10.09 -13.23 9.81
C GLU A 51 8.83 -12.38 10.07
N PHE A 52 8.92 -11.05 9.91
CA PHE A 52 7.81 -10.13 10.11
C PHE A 52 6.70 -10.29 9.06
N PHE A 53 7.06 -10.46 7.78
CA PHE A 53 6.09 -10.61 6.69
C PHE A 53 5.61 -12.05 6.44
N ASN A 54 6.24 -13.05 7.03
CA ASN A 54 5.81 -14.46 6.93
C ASN A 54 4.68 -14.83 7.92
N ARG A 55 4.03 -13.84 8.54
CA ARG A 55 2.91 -14.04 9.48
C ARG A 55 1.55 -13.97 8.80
#